data_AF-A0A940QBG5-F1
#
_entry.id   AF-A0A940QBG5-F1
#
_cell.length_a   1.000
_cell.length_b   1.000
_cell.length_c   1.000
_cell.angle_alpha   90.00
_cell.angle_beta   90.00
_cell.angle_gamma   90.00
#
_symmetry.space_group_name_H-M   'P 1'
#
loop_
_entity.id
_entity.type
_entity.pdbx_description
1 polymer ?
#
loop_
_entity_poly.entity_id
_entity_poly.type
_entity_poly.pdbx_seq_one_letter_code
_entity_poly.pdbx_strand_id
1 'polypeptide(L)'
;MASTQFNPGSNGEKSGKKYGFWALIIIITLAVLLLVFNSFTVVNEGYIGVKYQFGKIVSSDLSAGLNMHIPFIEEIQQVDTREQIYSVQTDAYTSDTQTVDNLGLKLNYYYDGTKLPEIIRTIGISNVETKLLVPNVAKISKDEIGRVKAEDLVQNRSDVQNAIYESLKNTLEPQGIIVTAFAIENLAFEDAFEQSIQAKVIAAQDALKMQNKTAEREEEAKQKVIAAQAEADSQKIKADADAYSIQAVQEQLAKSPNYIDYLKINNWNGVLPQAIGTEVNPFIGIDAAASTSGSTASQSASQTAADAE
;
A
#
# COMPACT_ATOMS: atom_id res chain seq x y z
N MET A 1 -4.14 127.01 -7.33
CA MET A 1 -3.44 126.05 -6.46
C MET A 1 -4.51 125.11 -5.90
N ALA A 2 -4.87 124.03 -6.59
CA ALA A 2 -4.26 122.69 -6.46
C ALA A 2 -4.16 122.26 -4.98
N SER A 3 -5.20 121.64 -4.41
CA SER A 3 -5.49 120.19 -4.39
C SER A 3 -4.66 119.39 -3.37
N THR A 4 -5.25 119.06 -2.22
CA THR A 4 -4.95 117.86 -1.38
C THR A 4 -6.09 117.73 -0.35
N GLN A 5 -7.03 116.77 -0.44
CA GLN A 5 -7.00 115.37 0.07
C GLN A 5 -6.66 115.30 1.58
N PHE A 6 -7.28 114.53 2.47
CA PHE A 6 -7.96 113.22 2.38
C PHE A 6 -8.68 112.95 3.74
N ASN A 7 -9.81 112.24 3.75
CA ASN A 7 -10.54 111.72 4.92
C ASN A 7 -11.22 110.39 4.51
N PRO A 8 -11.47 109.41 5.38
CA PRO A 8 -10.66 108.81 6.46
C PRO A 8 -10.31 107.34 6.13
N GLY A 9 -9.55 106.69 7.03
CA GLY A 9 -9.15 105.29 6.92
C GLY A 9 -10.31 104.31 6.73
N SER A 10 -10.16 103.43 5.75
CA SER A 10 -10.98 102.22 5.63
C SER A 10 -10.43 101.15 6.58
N ASN A 11 -11.29 100.70 7.48
CA ASN A 11 -11.10 99.55 8.37
C ASN A 11 -10.55 98.33 7.62
N GLY A 12 -9.33 97.91 7.97
CA GLY A 12 -8.78 96.60 7.63
C GLY A 12 -9.50 95.52 8.44
N GLU A 13 -10.61 95.03 7.90
CA GLU A 13 -11.39 93.94 8.44
C GLU A 13 -10.59 92.62 8.48
N LYS A 14 -10.63 92.00 9.66
CA LYS A 14 -10.23 90.63 10.05
C LYS A 14 -10.31 89.57 8.92
N SER A 15 -9.29 89.51 8.05
CA SER A 15 -9.18 88.48 7.00
C SER A 15 -8.48 87.19 7.48
N GLY A 16 -7.65 87.26 8.54
CA GLY A 16 -6.92 86.09 9.07
C GLY A 16 -7.78 84.99 9.71
N LYS A 17 -9.01 85.31 10.16
CA LYS A 17 -9.92 84.30 10.75
C LYS A 17 -10.54 83.37 9.70
N LYS A 18 -10.72 83.85 8.46
CA LYS A 18 -11.35 83.05 7.39
C LYS A 18 -10.41 81.95 6.91
N TYR A 19 -9.12 82.26 6.72
CA TYR A 19 -8.11 81.26 6.34
C TYR A 19 -7.88 80.20 7.43
N GLY A 20 -7.90 80.59 8.71
CA GLY A 20 -7.82 79.64 9.82
C GLY A 20 -9.03 78.70 9.91
N PHE A 21 -10.23 79.21 9.62
CA PHE A 21 -11.45 78.39 9.57
C PHE A 21 -11.45 77.37 8.42
N TRP A 22 -11.05 77.79 7.22
CA TRP A 22 -10.91 76.88 6.07
C TRP A 22 -9.79 75.85 6.27
N ALA A 23 -8.67 76.24 6.86
CA ALA A 23 -7.60 75.30 7.20
C ALA A 23 -8.05 74.23 8.22
N LEU A 24 -8.84 74.61 9.23
CA LEU A 24 -9.41 73.67 10.20
C LEU A 24 -10.38 72.69 9.54
N ILE A 25 -11.24 73.16 8.63
CA ILE A 25 -12.14 72.30 7.85
C ILE A 25 -11.34 71.30 7.00
N ILE A 26 -10.28 71.74 6.34
CA ILE A 26 -9.42 70.87 5.53
C ILE A 26 -8.77 69.77 6.39
N ILE A 27 -8.26 70.12 7.57
CA ILE A 27 -7.64 69.15 8.50
C ILE A 27 -8.67 68.14 8.99
N ILE A 28 -9.87 68.59 9.39
CA ILE A 28 -10.95 67.70 9.83
C ILE A 28 -11.39 66.78 8.69
N THR A 29 -11.54 67.33 7.48
CA THR A 29 -11.93 66.56 6.29
C THR A 29 -10.88 65.50 5.96
N LEU A 30 -9.59 65.84 6.03
CA LEU A 30 -8.50 64.91 5.81
C LEU A 30 -8.44 63.81 6.89
N ALA A 31 -8.67 64.18 8.16
CA ALA A 31 -8.73 63.22 9.27
C ALA A 31 -9.90 62.24 9.13
N VAL A 32 -11.09 62.73 8.73
CA VAL A 32 -12.26 61.89 8.45
C VAL A 32 -11.99 60.97 7.26
N LEU A 33 -11.37 61.48 6.20
CA LEU A 33 -11.00 60.67 5.03
C LEU A 33 -10.05 59.52 5.43
N LEU A 34 -9.03 59.82 6.24
CA LEU A 34 -8.07 58.84 6.72
C LEU A 34 -8.75 57.77 7.59
N LEU A 35 -9.67 58.16 8.47
CA LEU A 35 -10.49 57.23 9.26
C LEU A 35 -11.32 56.29 8.39
N VAL A 36 -11.97 56.81 7.33
CA VAL A 36 -12.77 55.98 6.42
C VAL A 36 -11.89 54.98 5.67
N PHE A 37 -10.73 55.39 5.16
CA PHE A 37 -9.81 54.46 4.49
C PHE A 37 -9.23 53.41 5.43
N ASN A 38 -8.99 53.75 6.70
CA ASN A 38 -8.49 52.80 7.70
C ASN A 38 -9.60 51.86 8.25
N SER A 39 -10.87 52.13 7.93
CA SER A 39 -12.01 51.34 8.39
C SER A 39 -12.23 50.04 7.60
N PHE A 40 -11.49 49.83 6.52
CA PHE A 40 -11.63 48.65 5.67
C PHE A 40 -10.43 47.71 5.83
N THR A 41 -10.71 46.45 6.11
CA THR A 41 -9.72 45.37 6.12
C THR A 41 -10.18 44.25 5.19
N VAL A 42 -9.26 43.67 4.42
CA VAL A 42 -9.54 42.55 3.52
C VAL A 42 -9.20 41.24 4.24
N VAL A 43 -10.16 40.32 4.25
CA VAL A 43 -9.96 38.94 4.71
C VAL A 43 -9.73 38.07 3.49
N ASN A 44 -8.64 37.31 3.49
CA ASN A 44 -8.28 36.44 2.38
C ASN A 44 -9.14 35.16 2.34
N GLU A 45 -9.30 34.56 1.16
CA GLU A 45 -9.97 33.26 1.03
C GLU A 45 -9.25 32.17 1.83
N GLY A 46 -10.01 31.27 2.45
CA GLY A 46 -9.49 30.24 3.36
C GLY A 46 -9.10 30.74 4.75
N TYR A 47 -9.33 32.02 5.04
CA TYR A 47 -9.28 32.57 6.39
C TYR A 47 -10.67 33.02 6.81
N ILE A 48 -10.95 32.92 8.11
CA ILE A 48 -12.12 33.55 8.73
C ILE A 48 -11.64 34.73 9.56
N GLY A 49 -12.28 35.88 9.36
CA GLY A 49 -12.05 37.06 10.19
C GLY A 49 -12.79 36.95 11.52
N VAL A 50 -12.09 37.16 12.62
CA VAL A 50 -12.66 37.30 13.95
C VAL A 50 -12.49 38.74 14.41
N LYS A 51 -13.62 39.42 14.63
CA LYS A 51 -13.66 40.81 15.06
C LYS A 51 -13.70 40.90 16.58
N TYR A 52 -12.71 41.58 17.11
CA TYR A 52 -12.60 41.96 18.50
C TYR A 52 -12.97 43.42 18.68
N GLN A 53 -13.68 43.73 19.75
CA GLN A 53 -13.92 45.09 20.22
C GLN A 53 -13.43 45.18 21.66
N PHE A 54 -12.37 45.95 21.91
CA PHE A 54 -11.71 46.03 23.21
C PHE A 54 -11.42 44.65 23.85
N GLY A 55 -11.00 43.67 23.05
CA GLY A 55 -10.71 42.29 23.49
C GLY A 55 -11.92 41.35 23.60
N LYS A 56 -13.15 41.84 23.38
CA LYS A 56 -14.36 41.00 23.30
C LYS A 56 -14.62 40.57 21.86
N ILE A 57 -14.86 39.28 21.62
CA ILE A 57 -15.33 38.79 20.31
C ILE A 57 -16.76 39.30 20.06
N VAL A 58 -16.93 40.07 18.99
CA VAL A 58 -18.23 40.64 18.55
C VAL A 58 -18.82 39.84 17.39
N SER A 59 -17.98 39.45 16.42
CA SER A 59 -18.36 38.58 15.30
C SER A 59 -17.17 37.70 14.91
N SER A 60 -17.46 36.53 14.36
CA SER A 60 -16.46 35.48 14.11
C SER A 60 -16.66 34.74 12.80
N ASP A 61 -17.52 35.30 11.97
CA ASP A 61 -18.06 34.74 10.73
C ASP A 61 -17.80 35.71 9.57
N LEU A 62 -16.79 36.59 9.70
CA LEU A 62 -16.44 37.50 8.63
C LEU A 62 -15.83 36.71 7.48
N SER A 63 -16.64 36.51 6.46
CA SER A 63 -16.29 35.85 5.21
C SER A 63 -15.22 36.62 4.44
N ALA A 64 -14.54 35.92 3.53
CA ALA A 64 -13.53 36.49 2.67
C ALA A 64 -14.06 37.71 1.89
N GLY A 65 -13.21 38.72 1.73
CA GLY A 65 -13.54 39.97 1.07
C GLY A 65 -13.34 41.21 1.95
N LEU A 66 -13.89 42.33 1.48
CA LEU A 66 -13.77 43.63 2.12
C LEU A 66 -14.71 43.70 3.34
N ASN A 67 -14.13 43.80 4.53
CA ASN A 67 -14.85 43.87 5.79
C ASN A 67 -14.62 45.23 6.45
N MET A 68 -15.70 45.83 6.94
CA MET A 68 -15.65 47.11 7.64
C MET A 68 -15.47 46.90 9.16
N HIS A 69 -14.55 47.64 9.74
CA HIS A 69 -14.33 47.72 11.19
C HIS A 69 -14.05 49.16 11.61
N ILE A 70 -14.35 49.48 12.86
CA ILE A 70 -14.07 50.82 13.40
C ILE A 70 -12.59 50.87 13.83
N PRO A 71 -11.74 51.68 13.19
CA PRO A 71 -10.32 51.75 13.55
C PRO A 71 -10.16 52.20 15.03
N PHE A 72 -9.13 51.71 15.70
CA PHE A 72 -8.81 51.91 17.14
C PHE A 72 -9.74 51.23 18.15
N ILE A 73 -10.97 50.88 17.78
CA ILE A 73 -11.95 50.23 18.66
C ILE A 73 -12.08 48.74 18.33
N GLU A 74 -12.10 48.44 17.03
CA GLU A 74 -12.30 47.11 16.49
C GLU A 74 -11.05 46.63 15.73
N GLU A 75 -10.67 45.38 15.99
CA GLU A 75 -9.57 44.69 15.33
C GLU A 75 -10.09 43.40 14.70
N ILE A 76 -9.71 43.13 13.45
CA ILE A 76 -10.04 41.88 12.77
C ILE A 76 -8.77 41.02 12.74
N GLN A 77 -8.80 39.88 13.44
CA GLN A 77 -7.76 38.87 13.38
C GLN A 77 -8.19 37.77 12.39
N GLN A 78 -7.30 37.42 11.46
CA GLN A 78 -7.55 36.32 10.53
C GLN A 78 -7.11 35.00 11.17
N VAL A 79 -7.97 34.00 11.11
CA VAL A 79 -7.66 32.62 11.51
C VAL A 79 -7.68 31.74 10.27
N ASP A 80 -6.61 30.98 10.07
CA ASP A 80 -6.52 30.02 8.98
C ASP A 80 -7.46 28.85 9.25
N THR A 81 -8.40 28.60 8.35
CA THR A 81 -9.36 27.48 8.44
C THR A 81 -9.09 26.41 7.40
N ARG A 82 -7.93 26.47 6.74
CA ARG A 82 -7.49 25.43 5.80
C ARG A 82 -7.04 24.19 6.57
N GLU A 83 -6.86 23.11 5.82
CA GLU A 83 -6.29 21.88 6.36
C GLU A 83 -4.84 22.11 6.79
N GLN A 84 -4.56 21.75 8.04
CA GLN A 84 -3.28 21.87 8.70
C GLN A 84 -2.78 20.49 9.08
N ILE A 85 -1.46 20.37 9.13
CA ILE A 85 -0.77 19.12 9.44
C ILE A 85 0.00 19.30 10.74
N TYR A 86 -0.19 18.38 11.67
CA TYR A 86 0.54 18.36 12.91
C TYR A 86 1.19 17.00 13.14
N SER A 87 2.48 16.99 13.48
CA SER A 87 3.23 15.77 13.76
C SER A 87 3.58 15.69 15.24
N VAL A 88 3.32 14.54 15.85
CA VAL A 88 3.66 14.22 17.25
C VAL A 88 4.61 13.04 17.26
N GLN A 89 5.66 13.13 18.05
CA GLN A 89 6.48 11.97 18.41
C GLN A 89 6.23 11.63 19.87
N THR A 90 6.02 10.34 20.14
CA THR A 90 5.82 9.83 21.49
C THR A 90 6.27 8.38 21.57
N ASP A 91 6.38 7.84 22.78
CA ASP A 91 6.50 6.40 22.98
C ASP A 91 5.17 5.82 23.48
N ALA A 92 4.94 4.54 23.19
CA ALA A 92 3.75 3.81 23.60
C ALA A 92 4.11 2.37 24.03
N TYR A 93 3.21 1.72 24.75
CA TYR A 93 3.30 0.31 25.09
C TYR A 93 2.11 -0.42 24.50
N THR A 94 2.37 -1.60 23.98
CA THR A 94 1.35 -2.53 23.46
C THR A 94 0.76 -3.38 24.58
N SER A 95 -0.35 -4.07 24.31
CA SER A 95 -1.02 -4.94 25.28
C SER A 95 -0.15 -6.09 25.81
N ASP A 96 0.85 -6.53 25.03
CA ASP A 96 1.84 -7.54 25.37
C ASP A 96 3.15 -6.94 25.91
N THR A 97 3.09 -5.69 26.38
CA THR A 97 4.20 -5.00 27.06
C THR A 97 5.43 -4.82 26.18
N GLN A 98 5.28 -4.75 24.85
CA GLN A 98 6.36 -4.33 23.97
C GLN A 98 6.40 -2.80 23.89
N THR A 99 7.60 -2.25 24.01
CA THR A 99 7.86 -0.82 23.83
C THR A 99 7.81 -0.49 22.35
N VAL A 100 7.04 0.54 22.01
CA VAL A 100 7.06 1.18 20.69
C VAL A 100 7.81 2.49 20.84
N ASP A 101 9.06 2.48 20.36
CA ASP A 101 9.94 3.63 20.42
C ASP A 101 9.68 4.56 19.23
N ASN A 102 9.75 5.87 19.49
CA ASN A 102 9.81 6.88 18.44
C ASN A 102 8.60 6.81 17.48
N LEU A 103 7.40 6.60 18.05
CA LEU A 103 6.13 6.54 17.33
C LEU A 103 5.87 7.91 16.69
N GLY A 104 6.00 7.95 15.36
CA GLY A 104 5.71 9.13 14.55
C GLY A 104 4.24 9.15 14.17
N LEU A 105 3.51 10.15 14.65
CA LEU A 105 2.09 10.33 14.41
C LEU A 105 1.85 11.61 13.63
N LYS A 106 0.94 11.56 12.65
CA LYS A 106 0.54 12.71 11.86
C LYS A 106 -0.97 12.88 11.88
N LEU A 107 -1.41 14.08 12.21
CA LEU A 107 -2.81 14.48 12.23
C LEU A 107 -3.04 15.57 11.19
N ASN A 108 -4.00 15.35 10.29
CA ASN A 108 -4.54 16.39 9.42
C ASN A 108 -5.88 16.86 9.97
N TYR A 109 -6.01 18.17 10.17
CA TYR A 109 -7.19 18.76 10.78
C TYR A 109 -7.48 20.15 10.24
N TYR A 110 -8.69 20.65 10.46
CA TYR A 110 -9.05 22.05 10.25
C TYR A 110 -10.05 22.51 11.31
N TYR A 111 -10.22 23.82 11.45
CA TYR A 111 -11.18 24.39 12.41
C TYR A 111 -12.58 24.46 11.84
N ASP A 112 -13.57 24.06 12.64
CA ASP A 112 -14.98 24.34 12.36
C ASP A 112 -15.24 25.84 12.58
N GLY A 113 -15.55 26.54 11.48
CA GLY A 113 -15.85 27.97 11.51
C GLY A 113 -17.01 28.36 12.43
N THR A 114 -17.96 27.44 12.67
CA THR A 114 -19.10 27.70 13.56
C THR A 114 -18.72 27.71 15.04
N LYS A 115 -17.68 26.96 15.42
CA LYS A 115 -17.20 26.81 16.80
C LYS A 115 -15.94 27.63 17.11
N LEU A 116 -15.40 28.33 16.11
CA LEU A 116 -14.20 29.15 16.23
C LEU A 116 -14.21 30.14 17.43
N PRO A 117 -15.32 30.82 17.77
CA PRO A 117 -15.39 31.67 18.97
C PRO A 117 -15.11 30.94 20.27
N GLU A 118 -15.61 29.71 20.38
CA GLU A 118 -15.50 28.89 21.59
C GLU A 118 -14.06 28.41 21.76
N ILE A 119 -13.41 28.02 20.65
CA ILE A 119 -11.99 27.66 20.61
C ILE A 119 -11.14 28.84 21.10
N ILE A 120 -11.38 30.04 20.55
CA ILE A 120 -10.64 31.26 20.91
C ILE A 120 -10.83 31.58 22.40
N ARG A 121 -12.06 31.50 22.90
CA ARG A 121 -12.38 31.86 24.28
C ARG A 121 -11.82 30.87 25.31
N THR A 122 -11.86 29.58 24.99
CA THR A 122 -11.53 28.53 25.95
C THR A 122 -10.04 28.22 25.94
N ILE A 123 -9.45 28.14 24.75
CA ILE A 123 -8.08 27.64 24.55
C ILE A 123 -7.18 28.77 24.02
N GLY A 124 -7.70 29.55 23.08
CA GLY A 124 -6.93 30.50 22.29
C GLY A 124 -6.23 29.79 21.13
N ILE A 125 -6.34 30.35 19.92
CA ILE A 125 -5.88 29.70 18.68
C ILE A 125 -4.40 29.32 18.73
N SER A 126 -3.55 30.17 19.31
CA SER A 126 -2.11 29.89 19.46
C SER A 126 -1.79 28.73 20.41
N ASN A 127 -2.73 28.31 21.26
CA ASN A 127 -2.54 27.23 22.22
C ASN A 127 -3.23 25.94 21.81
N VAL A 128 -3.98 25.90 20.71
CA VAL A 128 -4.75 24.72 20.31
C VAL A 128 -3.82 23.53 20.08
N GLU A 129 -2.72 23.75 19.37
CA GLU A 129 -1.74 22.69 19.11
C GLU A 129 -1.15 22.13 20.40
N THR A 130 -0.64 23.00 21.27
CA THR A 130 0.12 22.61 22.46
C THR A 130 -0.75 22.08 23.60
N LYS A 131 -1.95 22.65 23.80
CA LYS A 131 -2.83 22.31 24.94
C LYS A 131 -3.89 21.28 24.58
N LEU A 132 -4.20 21.10 23.30
CA LEU A 132 -5.30 20.24 22.89
C LEU A 132 -4.83 19.13 21.94
N LEU A 133 -4.17 19.47 20.83
CA LEU A 133 -3.82 18.45 19.84
C LEU A 133 -2.75 17.48 20.34
N VAL A 134 -1.59 17.99 20.75
CA VAL A 134 -0.47 17.17 21.28
C VAL A 134 -0.92 16.19 22.35
N PRO A 135 -1.57 16.63 23.46
CA PRO A 135 -1.94 15.72 24.53
C PRO A 135 -3.03 14.73 24.12
N ASN A 136 -4.04 15.14 23.34
CA ASN A 136 -5.11 14.23 22.94
C ASN A 136 -4.62 13.19 21.93
N VAL A 137 -3.81 13.59 20.93
CA VAL A 137 -3.19 12.67 19.98
C VAL A 137 -2.33 11.66 20.71
N ALA A 138 -1.39 12.12 21.55
CA ALA A 138 -0.53 11.23 22.31
C ALA A 138 -1.33 10.30 23.23
N LYS A 139 -2.32 10.82 23.96
CA LYS A 139 -3.14 10.04 24.88
C LYS A 139 -3.95 8.98 24.15
N ILE A 140 -4.73 9.37 23.14
CA ILE A 140 -5.63 8.47 22.42
C ILE A 140 -4.83 7.41 21.66
N SER A 141 -3.73 7.81 21.01
CA SER A 141 -2.86 6.84 20.34
C SER A 141 -2.27 5.84 21.32
N LYS A 142 -1.80 6.26 22.51
CA LYS A 142 -1.34 5.32 23.55
C LYS A 142 -2.45 4.41 24.06
N ASP A 143 -3.66 4.94 24.26
CA ASP A 143 -4.80 4.18 24.76
C ASP A 143 -5.21 3.08 23.75
N GLU A 144 -5.27 3.38 22.45
CA GLU A 144 -5.62 2.39 21.43
C GLU A 144 -4.48 1.40 21.14
N ILE A 145 -3.23 1.87 21.08
CA ILE A 145 -2.06 0.99 20.91
C ILE A 145 -1.91 0.03 22.09
N GLY A 146 -2.21 0.49 23.31
CA GLY A 146 -2.19 -0.35 24.52
C GLY A 146 -3.23 -1.48 24.53
N ARG A 147 -4.23 -1.46 23.63
CA ARG A 147 -5.23 -2.52 23.51
C ARG A 147 -4.84 -3.61 22.51
N VAL A 148 -3.88 -3.35 21.63
CA VAL A 148 -3.47 -4.27 20.58
C VAL A 148 -2.11 -4.88 20.89
N LYS A 149 -1.84 -6.08 20.37
CA LYS A 149 -0.52 -6.70 20.48
C LYS A 149 0.44 -6.07 19.47
N ALA A 150 1.73 -6.12 19.76
CA ALA A 150 2.76 -5.63 18.84
C ALA A 150 2.69 -6.30 17.46
N GLU A 151 2.42 -7.61 17.39
CA GLU A 151 2.25 -8.33 16.13
C GLU A 151 1.06 -7.80 15.31
N ASP A 152 -0.09 -7.56 15.96
CA ASP A 152 -1.30 -7.02 15.31
C ASP A 152 -1.09 -5.57 14.86
N LEU A 153 -0.30 -4.79 15.60
CA LEU A 153 0.04 -3.41 15.24
C LEU A 153 0.85 -3.34 13.94
N VAL A 154 1.71 -4.34 13.69
CA VAL A 154 2.48 -4.47 12.45
C VAL A 154 1.62 -5.00 11.30
N GLN A 155 0.86 -6.08 11.55
CA GLN A 155 0.09 -6.76 10.51
C GLN A 155 -1.18 -6.00 10.10
N ASN A 156 -1.92 -5.47 11.09
CA ASN A 156 -3.22 -4.83 10.92
C ASN A 156 -3.17 -3.33 11.25
N ARG A 157 -2.06 -2.67 10.88
CA ARG A 157 -1.82 -1.24 11.18
C ARG A 157 -2.96 -0.32 10.75
N SER A 158 -3.58 -0.61 9.61
CA SER A 158 -4.70 0.17 9.09
C SER A 158 -5.90 0.19 10.05
N ASP A 159 -6.19 -0.94 10.70
CA ASP A 159 -7.32 -1.05 11.61
C ASP A 159 -7.05 -0.27 12.89
N VAL A 160 -5.82 -0.34 13.41
CA VAL A 160 -5.39 0.46 14.56
C VAL A 160 -5.44 1.95 14.25
N GLN A 161 -4.97 2.35 13.06
CA GLN A 161 -5.01 3.74 12.61
C GLN A 161 -6.45 4.26 12.51
N ASN A 162 -7.37 3.44 11.98
CA ASN A 162 -8.78 3.78 11.89
C ASN A 162 -9.44 3.91 13.28
N ALA A 163 -9.11 3.01 14.21
CA ALA A 163 -9.60 3.10 15.59
C ALA A 163 -9.14 4.40 16.27
N ILE A 164 -7.86 4.76 16.10
CA ILE A 164 -7.32 6.02 16.63
C ILE A 164 -7.99 7.22 15.95
N TYR A 165 -8.16 7.20 14.63
CA TYR A 165 -8.85 8.25 13.87
C TYR A 165 -10.26 8.51 14.41
N GLU A 166 -11.06 7.45 14.61
CA GLU A 166 -12.43 7.58 15.13
C GLU A 166 -12.44 8.12 16.57
N SER A 167 -11.54 7.63 17.44
CA SER A 167 -11.42 8.14 18.81
C SER A 167 -10.99 9.61 18.84
N LEU A 168 -10.07 10.02 17.95
CA LEU A 168 -9.65 11.42 17.82
C LEU A 168 -10.79 12.30 17.32
N LYS A 169 -11.48 11.88 16.27
CA LYS A 169 -12.63 12.59 15.73
C LYS A 169 -13.70 12.83 16.79
N ASN A 170 -14.11 11.78 17.50
CA ASN A 170 -15.13 11.87 18.56
C ASN A 170 -14.72 12.78 19.72
N THR A 171 -13.42 12.92 20.00
CA THR A 171 -12.91 13.76 21.08
C THR A 171 -12.74 15.23 20.66
N LEU A 172 -12.27 15.47 19.44
CA LEU A 172 -11.88 16.79 18.95
C LEU A 172 -13.02 17.56 18.25
N GLU A 173 -13.96 16.85 17.62
CA GLU A 173 -15.11 17.46 16.91
C GLU A 173 -16.04 18.26 17.84
N PRO A 174 -16.35 17.81 19.07
CA PRO A 174 -17.08 18.63 20.04
C PRO A 174 -16.39 19.97 20.32
N GLN A 175 -15.06 19.97 20.34
CA GLN A 175 -14.22 21.14 20.59
C GLN A 175 -14.00 22.02 19.35
N GLY A 176 -14.62 21.69 18.21
CA GLY A 176 -14.54 22.47 16.97
C GLY A 176 -13.30 22.21 16.13
N ILE A 177 -12.65 21.07 16.33
CA ILE A 177 -11.54 20.62 15.50
C ILE A 177 -12.01 19.42 14.70
N ILE A 178 -12.01 19.56 13.38
CA ILE A 178 -12.42 18.49 12.47
C ILE A 178 -11.17 17.74 12.02
N VAL A 179 -11.15 16.44 12.29
CA VAL A 179 -10.06 15.56 11.88
C VAL A 179 -10.34 15.02 10.48
N THR A 180 -9.51 15.36 9.51
CA THR A 180 -9.63 14.89 8.14
C THR A 180 -8.96 13.53 7.97
N ALA A 181 -7.75 13.38 8.50
CA ALA A 181 -7.00 12.14 8.40
C ALA A 181 -6.03 12.00 9.57
N PHE A 182 -5.70 10.75 9.89
CA PHE A 182 -4.68 10.39 10.86
C PHE A 182 -3.80 9.31 10.26
N ALA A 183 -2.48 9.44 10.43
CA ALA A 183 -1.52 8.48 9.94
C ALA A 183 -0.46 8.17 11.00
N ILE A 184 -0.11 6.89 11.11
CA ILE A 184 1.12 6.50 11.79
C ILE A 184 2.22 6.57 10.72
N GLU A 185 3.19 7.47 10.88
CA GLU A 185 4.31 7.63 9.95
C GLU A 185 5.39 6.60 10.25
N ASN A 186 5.90 6.59 11.49
CA ASN A 186 6.97 5.71 11.93
C ASN A 186 6.55 4.88 13.15
N LEU A 187 7.06 3.65 13.21
CA LEU A 187 6.87 2.72 14.31
C LEU A 187 8.13 1.86 14.37
N ALA A 188 8.80 1.83 15.52
CA ALA A 188 9.94 0.96 15.75
C ALA A 188 9.76 0.21 17.08
N PHE A 189 10.18 -1.04 17.11
CA PHE A 189 10.29 -1.82 18.34
C PHE A 189 11.76 -2.00 18.72
N GLU A 190 12.00 -2.52 19.92
CA GLU A 190 13.33 -2.94 20.35
C GLU A 190 13.92 -3.99 19.39
N ASP A 191 15.22 -3.92 19.12
CA ASP A 191 15.92 -4.77 18.15
C ASP A 191 15.68 -6.28 18.39
N ALA A 192 15.58 -6.70 19.66
CA ALA A 192 15.34 -8.09 20.03
C ALA A 192 13.95 -8.58 19.57
N PHE A 193 12.94 -7.71 19.62
CA PHE A 193 11.59 -8.02 19.15
C PHE A 193 11.54 -8.07 17.63
N GLU A 194 12.14 -7.10 16.94
CA GLU A 194 12.25 -7.08 15.47
C GLU A 194 12.92 -8.37 14.93
N GLN A 195 14.03 -8.80 15.56
CA GLN A 195 14.68 -10.05 15.22
C GLN A 195 13.77 -11.27 15.42
N SER A 196 12.96 -11.27 16.49
CA SER A 196 12.03 -12.35 16.79
C SER A 196 10.89 -12.41 15.76
N ILE A 197 10.33 -11.26 15.37
CA ILE A 197 9.32 -11.17 14.31
C ILE A 197 9.91 -11.62 12.98
N GLN A 198 11.10 -11.15 12.62
CA GLN A 198 11.79 -11.56 11.40
C GLN A 198 12.02 -13.09 11.39
N ALA A 199 12.50 -13.67 12.49
CA ALA A 199 12.68 -15.10 12.61
C ALA A 199 11.38 -15.88 12.46
N LYS A 200 10.27 -15.39 13.04
CA LYS A 200 8.93 -16.01 12.90
C LYS A 200 8.42 -15.95 11.47
N VAL A 201 8.60 -14.82 10.78
CA VAL A 201 8.24 -14.66 9.37
C VAL A 201 9.04 -15.63 8.49
N ILE A 202 10.35 -15.75 8.73
CA ILE A 202 11.20 -16.71 8.01
C ILE A 202 10.72 -18.14 8.28
N ALA A 203 10.49 -18.51 9.53
CA ALA A 203 10.01 -19.85 9.88
C ALA A 203 8.64 -20.17 9.25
N ALA A 204 7.71 -19.21 9.19
CA ALA A 204 6.42 -19.37 8.55
C ALA A 204 6.56 -19.54 7.02
N GLN A 205 7.45 -18.77 6.38
CA GLN A 205 7.75 -18.93 4.96
C GLN A 205 8.41 -20.28 4.66
N ASP A 206 9.32 -20.73 5.51
CA ASP A 206 9.98 -22.03 5.37
C ASP A 206 8.98 -23.18 5.56
N ALA A 207 8.07 -23.09 6.54
CA ALA A 207 7.00 -24.06 6.71
C ALA A 207 6.08 -24.13 5.49
N LEU A 208 5.68 -22.99 4.94
CA LEU A 208 4.87 -22.92 3.73
C LEU A 208 5.61 -23.52 2.52
N LYS A 209 6.90 -23.25 2.37
CA LYS A 209 7.74 -23.84 1.32
C LYS A 209 7.84 -25.36 1.45
N MET A 210 8.00 -25.87 2.66
CA MET A 210 8.04 -27.32 2.93
C MET A 210 6.69 -27.99 2.68
N GLN A 211 5.58 -27.32 3.02
CA GLN A 211 4.24 -27.79 2.70
C GLN A 211 4.02 -27.85 1.19
N ASN A 212 4.37 -26.80 0.45
CA ASN A 212 4.27 -26.77 -1.01
C ASN A 212 5.13 -27.86 -1.66
N LYS A 213 6.36 -28.07 -1.17
CA LYS A 213 7.24 -29.16 -1.64
C LYS A 213 6.67 -30.55 -1.33
N THR A 214 5.93 -30.69 -0.24
CA THR A 214 5.28 -31.96 0.12
C THR A 214 4.09 -32.21 -0.80
N ALA A 215 3.25 -31.20 -1.03
CA ALA A 215 2.16 -31.27 -2.00
C ALA A 215 2.67 -31.56 -3.43
N GLU A 216 3.75 -30.92 -3.86
CA GLU A 216 4.40 -31.20 -5.15
C GLU A 216 4.82 -32.67 -5.25
N ARG A 217 5.53 -33.20 -4.24
CA ARG A 217 5.94 -34.62 -4.24
C ARG A 217 4.76 -35.59 -4.20
N GLU A 218 3.67 -35.25 -3.52
CA GLU A 218 2.45 -36.05 -3.52
C GLU A 218 1.80 -36.07 -4.90
N GLU A 219 1.72 -34.92 -5.58
CA GLU A 219 1.20 -34.82 -6.95
C GLU A 219 2.10 -35.55 -7.95
N GLU A 220 3.43 -35.43 -7.84
CA GLU A 220 4.39 -36.22 -8.64
C GLU A 220 4.20 -37.73 -8.42
N ALA A 221 4.02 -38.17 -7.18
CA ALA A 221 3.77 -39.57 -6.86
C ALA A 221 2.44 -40.06 -7.47
N LYS A 222 1.37 -39.27 -7.38
CA LYS A 222 0.09 -39.58 -8.04
C LYS A 222 0.24 -39.66 -9.55
N GLN A 223 0.93 -38.70 -10.17
CA GLN A 223 1.20 -38.72 -11.61
C GLN A 223 1.96 -39.97 -12.03
N LYS A 224 2.96 -40.40 -11.25
CA LYS A 224 3.72 -41.63 -11.51
C LYS A 224 2.85 -42.89 -11.43
N VAL A 225 1.96 -42.97 -10.44
CA VAL A 225 1.00 -44.09 -10.31
C VAL A 225 0.03 -44.10 -11.49
N ILE A 226 -0.52 -42.95 -11.85
CA ILE A 226 -1.43 -42.81 -13.00
C ILE A 226 -0.72 -43.21 -14.29
N ALA A 227 0.53 -42.77 -14.50
CA ALA A 227 1.33 -43.13 -15.66
C ALA A 227 1.61 -44.64 -15.73
N ALA A 228 2.00 -45.26 -14.61
CA ALA A 228 2.23 -46.70 -14.53
C ALA A 228 0.94 -47.51 -14.79
N GLN A 229 -0.20 -47.05 -14.25
CA GLN A 229 -1.49 -47.67 -14.50
C GLN A 229 -1.92 -47.53 -15.97
N ALA A 230 -1.75 -46.34 -16.56
CA ALA A 230 -2.04 -46.11 -17.97
C ALA A 230 -1.14 -46.96 -18.89
N GLU A 231 0.13 -47.17 -18.52
CA GLU A 231 1.03 -48.04 -19.26
C GLU A 231 0.64 -49.53 -19.13
N ALA A 232 0.30 -49.99 -17.92
CA ALA A 232 -0.19 -51.35 -17.70
C ALA A 232 -1.49 -51.62 -18.47
N ASP A 233 -2.44 -50.68 -18.43
CA ASP A 233 -3.71 -50.78 -19.17
C ASP A 233 -3.46 -50.77 -20.68
N SER A 234 -2.55 -49.92 -21.17
CA SER A 234 -2.14 -49.89 -22.58
C SER A 234 -1.51 -51.21 -23.02
N GLN A 235 -0.61 -51.80 -22.23
CA GLN A 235 0.00 -53.09 -22.52
C GLN A 235 -1.04 -54.22 -22.52
N LYS A 236 -1.99 -54.21 -21.57
CA LYS A 236 -3.08 -55.17 -21.52
C LYS A 236 -3.98 -55.07 -22.75
N ILE A 237 -4.40 -53.86 -23.13
CA ILE A 237 -5.22 -53.62 -24.32
C ILE A 237 -4.49 -54.09 -25.58
N LYS A 238 -3.18 -53.84 -25.70
CA LYS A 238 -2.37 -54.36 -26.82
C LYS A 238 -2.32 -55.88 -26.84
N ALA A 239 -2.04 -56.52 -25.69
CA ALA A 239 -2.00 -57.97 -25.59
C ALA A 239 -3.36 -58.62 -25.91
N ASP A 240 -4.46 -58.04 -25.45
CA ASP A 240 -5.83 -58.48 -25.75
C ASP A 240 -6.15 -58.31 -27.25
N ALA A 241 -5.73 -57.19 -27.84
CA ALA A 241 -5.89 -56.93 -29.28
C ALA A 241 -5.07 -57.91 -30.14
N ASP A 242 -3.83 -58.21 -29.74
CA ASP A 242 -2.96 -59.19 -30.41
C ASP A 242 -3.52 -60.61 -30.28
N ALA A 243 -4.02 -60.99 -29.09
CA ALA A 243 -4.67 -62.28 -28.87
C ALA A 243 -5.92 -62.43 -29.73
N TYR A 244 -6.77 -61.40 -29.81
CA TYR A 244 -7.94 -61.38 -30.70
C TYR A 244 -7.55 -61.50 -32.18
N SER A 245 -6.51 -60.76 -32.60
CA SER A 245 -5.93 -60.84 -33.94
C SER A 245 -5.46 -62.27 -34.28
N ILE A 246 -4.71 -62.91 -33.39
CA ILE A 246 -4.22 -64.28 -33.55
C ILE A 246 -5.38 -65.28 -33.64
N GLN A 247 -6.39 -65.15 -32.76
CA GLN A 247 -7.57 -66.02 -32.79
C GLN A 247 -8.34 -65.87 -34.11
N ALA A 248 -8.57 -64.63 -34.56
CA ALA A 248 -9.23 -64.37 -35.83
C ALA A 248 -8.46 -64.97 -37.01
N VAL A 249 -7.13 -64.84 -37.02
CA VAL A 249 -6.26 -65.46 -38.03
C VAL A 249 -6.34 -66.99 -37.97
N GLN A 250 -6.24 -67.60 -36.78
CA GLN A 250 -6.36 -69.06 -36.61
C GLN A 250 -7.71 -69.61 -37.11
N GLU A 251 -8.80 -68.89 -36.84
CA GLU A 251 -10.13 -69.27 -37.32
C GLU A 251 -10.22 -69.23 -38.85
N GLN A 252 -9.58 -68.24 -39.48
CA GLN A 252 -9.47 -68.17 -40.95
C GLN A 252 -8.60 -69.30 -41.52
N LEU A 253 -7.48 -69.63 -40.88
CA LEU A 253 -6.64 -70.77 -41.25
C LEU A 253 -7.41 -72.10 -41.17
N ALA A 254 -8.18 -72.32 -40.11
CA ALA A 254 -8.97 -73.53 -39.93
C ALA A 254 -10.04 -73.71 -41.03
N LYS A 255 -10.58 -72.60 -41.55
CA LYS A 255 -11.59 -72.59 -42.62
C LYS A 255 -10.97 -72.68 -44.03
N SER A 256 -9.71 -72.29 -44.21
CA SER A 256 -9.07 -72.19 -45.53
C SER A 256 -7.57 -72.54 -45.49
N PRO A 257 -7.16 -73.74 -45.96
CA PRO A 257 -5.75 -74.13 -46.01
C PRO A 257 -4.85 -73.22 -46.88
N ASN A 258 -5.40 -72.55 -47.89
CA ASN A 258 -4.67 -71.67 -48.81
C ASN A 258 -4.43 -70.24 -48.27
N TYR A 259 -4.89 -69.90 -47.06
CA TYR A 259 -4.75 -68.55 -46.50
C TYR A 259 -3.29 -68.19 -46.15
N ILE A 260 -2.51 -69.19 -45.76
CA ILE A 260 -1.07 -69.05 -45.52
C ILE A 260 -0.34 -68.57 -46.78
N ASP A 261 -0.71 -69.04 -47.96
CA ASP A 261 -0.06 -68.64 -49.20
C ASP A 261 -0.44 -67.20 -49.62
N TYR A 262 -1.66 -66.75 -49.29
CA TYR A 262 -2.07 -65.36 -49.47
C TYR A 262 -1.30 -64.39 -48.54
N LEU A 263 -1.17 -64.74 -47.26
CA LEU A 263 -0.38 -63.93 -46.30
C LEU A 263 1.10 -63.85 -46.69
N LYS A 264 1.67 -64.96 -47.20
CA LYS A 264 3.04 -64.99 -47.73
C LYS A 264 3.19 -64.02 -48.89
N ILE A 265 2.28 -64.03 -49.87
CA ILE A 265 2.35 -63.12 -51.04
C ILE A 265 2.22 -61.65 -50.60
N ASN A 266 1.36 -61.34 -49.63
CA ASN A 266 1.07 -59.95 -49.25
C ASN A 266 2.14 -59.33 -48.33
N ASN A 267 2.77 -60.11 -47.45
CA ASN A 267 3.87 -59.63 -46.57
C ASN A 267 5.27 -59.81 -47.16
N TRP A 268 5.39 -60.34 -48.38
CA TRP A 268 6.70 -60.53 -49.00
C TRP A 268 7.24 -59.19 -49.54
N ASN A 269 8.45 -58.82 -49.09
CA ASN A 269 9.14 -57.60 -49.50
C ASN A 269 9.81 -57.70 -50.89
N GLY A 270 9.50 -58.73 -51.68
CA GLY A 270 9.99 -58.90 -53.05
C GLY A 270 11.44 -59.37 -53.18
N VAL A 271 12.13 -59.70 -52.09
CA VAL A 271 13.53 -60.17 -52.14
C VAL A 271 13.56 -61.70 -52.00
N LEU A 272 14.04 -62.39 -53.03
CA LEU A 272 14.25 -63.85 -53.02
C LEU A 272 15.53 -64.19 -52.23
N PRO A 273 15.48 -65.08 -51.23
CA PRO A 273 16.68 -65.56 -50.56
C PRO A 273 17.51 -66.39 -51.55
N GLN A 274 18.74 -65.96 -51.81
CA GLN A 274 19.69 -66.74 -52.61
C GLN A 274 20.34 -67.79 -51.71
N ALA A 275 19.79 -69.00 -51.69
CA ALA A 275 20.45 -70.17 -51.14
C ALA A 275 20.73 -71.17 -52.26
N ILE A 276 21.98 -71.61 -52.36
CA ILE A 276 22.45 -72.58 -53.35
C ILE A 276 22.34 -73.96 -52.69
N GLY A 277 21.27 -74.71 -52.98
CA GLY A 277 21.05 -76.08 -52.48
C GLY A 277 19.75 -76.66 -53.03
N THR A 278 19.79 -77.91 -53.48
CA THR A 278 18.76 -78.57 -54.31
C THR A 278 17.52 -79.06 -53.55
N GLU A 279 16.94 -78.24 -52.67
CA GLU A 279 15.55 -78.41 -52.19
C GLU A 279 14.95 -77.02 -51.91
N VAL A 280 13.83 -76.70 -52.57
CA VAL A 280 13.12 -75.43 -52.40
C VAL A 280 12.25 -75.50 -51.16
N ASN A 281 12.87 -75.36 -49.98
CA ASN A 281 12.17 -75.09 -48.72
C ASN A 281 12.78 -73.84 -48.07
N PRO A 282 12.04 -72.71 -47.93
CA PRO A 282 12.59 -71.43 -47.49
C PRO A 282 12.86 -71.33 -45.98
N PHE A 283 12.68 -72.40 -45.20
CA PHE A 283 13.07 -72.46 -43.80
C PHE A 283 14.15 -73.54 -43.62
N ILE A 284 15.37 -73.12 -43.33
CA ILE A 284 16.49 -74.00 -42.98
C ILE A 284 16.27 -74.49 -41.54
N GLY A 285 16.09 -75.79 -41.34
CA GLY A 285 16.21 -76.42 -40.03
C GLY A 285 17.70 -76.56 -39.69
N ILE A 286 18.19 -75.80 -38.71
CA ILE A 286 19.58 -75.94 -38.23
C ILE A 286 19.60 -77.01 -37.14
N ASP A 287 19.92 -78.24 -37.53
CA ASP A 287 20.37 -79.27 -36.59
C ASP A 287 21.85 -79.03 -36.28
N ALA A 288 22.15 -78.34 -35.17
CA ALA A 288 23.50 -78.15 -34.68
C ALA A 288 23.81 -79.17 -33.57
N ALA A 289 24.11 -80.41 -33.96
CA ALA A 289 24.79 -81.38 -33.12
C ALA A 289 26.27 -81.51 -33.56
N ALA A 290 27.17 -81.09 -32.67
CA ALA A 290 28.62 -81.40 -32.61
C ALA A 290 29.50 -80.78 -33.73
N SER A 291 30.66 -80.15 -33.49
CA SER A 291 31.62 -80.27 -32.39
C SER A 291 32.74 -79.21 -32.52
N THR A 292 33.21 -78.66 -31.37
CA THR A 292 34.61 -78.27 -31.03
C THR A 292 35.34 -77.20 -31.89
N SER A 293 36.21 -76.31 -31.39
CA SER A 293 37.08 -76.28 -30.21
C SER A 293 37.81 -74.92 -30.15
N GLY A 294 38.25 -74.51 -28.95
CA GLY A 294 39.41 -73.63 -28.76
C GLY A 294 39.07 -72.22 -28.26
N SER A 295 39.10 -71.97 -26.95
CA SER A 295 40.30 -71.60 -26.17
C SER A 295 40.37 -70.08 -25.97
N THR A 296 40.15 -69.60 -24.74
CA THR A 296 41.23 -69.22 -23.81
C THR A 296 40.63 -68.53 -22.59
N ALA A 297 41.01 -69.04 -21.43
CA ALA A 297 40.72 -68.50 -20.12
C ALA A 297 41.58 -67.26 -19.80
N SER A 298 41.03 -66.32 -19.04
CA SER A 298 41.79 -65.62 -18.00
C SER A 298 40.86 -65.22 -16.85
N GLN A 299 40.92 -66.02 -15.79
CA GLN A 299 40.72 -65.56 -14.42
C GLN A 299 41.93 -64.70 -14.00
N SER A 300 41.69 -63.60 -13.28
CA SER A 300 42.51 -63.08 -12.17
C SER A 300 41.85 -61.77 -11.71
N ALA A 301 41.08 -61.78 -10.64
CA ALA A 301 41.54 -61.59 -9.25
C ALA A 301 42.05 -60.16 -8.97
N SER A 302 41.26 -59.46 -8.15
CA SER A 302 41.69 -58.63 -7.00
C SER A 302 43.05 -57.95 -7.06
N GLN A 303 43.05 -56.62 -7.06
CA GLN A 303 43.96 -55.89 -6.19
C GLN A 303 43.42 -54.51 -5.81
N THR A 304 42.99 -54.47 -4.55
CA THR A 304 43.08 -53.34 -3.63
C THR A 304 44.35 -52.52 -3.90
N ALA A 305 44.18 -51.24 -4.23
CA ALA A 305 45.21 -50.23 -4.04
C ALA A 305 44.81 -49.40 -2.82
N ALA A 306 45.55 -49.62 -1.74
CA ALA A 306 45.77 -48.61 -0.73
C ALA A 306 46.82 -47.60 -1.27
N ASP A 307 46.81 -46.44 -0.64
CA ASP A 307 47.86 -45.42 -0.56
C ASP A 307 47.78 -44.19 -1.48
N ALA A 308 47.78 -43.06 -0.75
CA ALA A 308 48.37 -41.75 -1.03
C ALA A 308 47.44 -40.59 -1.44
N GLU A 309 47.31 -39.68 -0.46
CA GLU A 309 46.82 -38.28 -0.44
C GLU A 309 45.32 -37.99 -0.34
#